data_AF-A0A0U2Z9A6-F1
#
_entry.id   AF-A0A0U2Z9A6-F1
#
_cell.length_a   1.000
_cell.length_b   1.000
_cell.length_c   1.000
_cell.angle_alpha   90.00
_cell.angle_beta   90.00
_cell.angle_gamma   90.00
#
_symmetry.space_group_name_H-M   'P 1'
#
loop_
_entity.id
_entity.type
_entity.pdbx_description
1 polymer ?
#
loop_
_entity_poly.entity_id
_entity_poly.type
_entity_poly.pdbx_seq_one_letter_code
_entity_poly.pdbx_strand_id
1 'polypeptide(L)'
;MARKKSEHFHIITLSFEDNLKAYQLFSQLKQYHVEGQIELQQIVVIEREENGSFAFKDAADLSRSNTATKGALIGMAVGILGGPFGVLFGTLTGGMIGTSKELKRLKSTEELFKKTIGNIELGTTGIIAIGKEYEESVLDGLVDELGGKVTRTDEEL
;
A
#
# COMPACT_ATOMS: atom_id res chain seq x y z
N MET A 1 -12.29 26.32 -16.20
CA MET A 1 -12.52 25.87 -14.81
C MET A 1 -11.44 24.85 -14.49
N ALA A 2 -10.42 25.24 -13.71
CA ALA A 2 -9.38 24.31 -13.28
C ALA A 2 -9.97 23.41 -12.17
N ARG A 3 -9.97 22.08 -12.37
CA ARG A 3 -10.23 21.15 -11.28
C ARG A 3 -9.22 21.47 -10.18
N LYS A 4 -9.71 21.75 -8.97
CA LYS A 4 -8.89 21.89 -7.76
C LYS A 4 -8.10 20.58 -7.63
N LYS A 5 -6.79 20.61 -7.87
CA LYS A 5 -5.90 19.44 -7.71
C LYS A 5 -5.95 19.08 -6.24
N SER A 6 -6.75 18.08 -5.93
CA SER A 6 -7.07 17.69 -4.57
C SER A 6 -5.90 16.88 -4.04
N GLU A 7 -5.30 17.33 -2.94
CA GLU A 7 -4.17 16.68 -2.28
C GLU A 7 -4.61 15.39 -1.57
N HIS A 8 -5.09 14.40 -2.31
CA HIS A 8 -5.49 13.12 -1.76
C HIS A 8 -4.32 12.14 -1.78
N PHE A 9 -4.20 11.35 -0.72
CA PHE A 9 -3.31 10.20 -0.71
C PHE A 9 -3.98 9.08 -1.48
N HIS A 10 -3.27 8.49 -2.44
CA HIS A 10 -3.76 7.35 -3.19
C HIS A 10 -3.24 6.06 -2.57
N ILE A 11 -4.11 5.06 -2.47
CA ILE A 11 -3.67 3.66 -2.37
C ILE A 11 -3.51 3.16 -3.80
N ILE A 12 -2.30 2.75 -4.12
CA ILE A 12 -1.90 2.36 -5.47
C ILE A 12 -1.53 0.89 -5.41
N THR A 13 -2.13 0.09 -6.29
CA THR A 13 -1.75 -1.32 -6.50
C THR A 13 -1.03 -1.46 -7.82
N LEU A 14 0.15 -2.07 -7.77
CA LEU A 14 1.01 -2.33 -8.91
C LEU A 14 1.13 -3.84 -9.05
N SER A 15 0.64 -4.42 -10.15
CA SER A 15 0.64 -5.87 -10.37
C SER A 15 1.40 -6.26 -11.62
N PHE A 16 1.99 -7.45 -11.58
CA PHE A 16 2.86 -8.01 -12.63
C PHE A 16 2.55 -9.49 -12.81
N GLU A 17 2.70 -10.00 -14.04
CA GLU A 17 2.65 -11.45 -14.30
C GLU A 17 3.94 -12.16 -13.82
N ASP A 18 5.09 -11.49 -13.91
CA ASP A 18 6.37 -11.98 -13.43
C ASP A 18 6.68 -11.41 -12.04
N ASN A 19 6.72 -12.30 -11.04
CA ASN A 19 6.95 -11.95 -9.63
C ASN A 19 8.28 -11.20 -9.41
N LEU A 20 9.29 -11.41 -10.25
CA LEU A 20 10.57 -10.70 -10.15
C LEU A 20 10.42 -9.21 -10.48
N LYS A 21 9.46 -8.84 -11.33
CA LYS A 21 9.20 -7.44 -11.71
C LYS A 21 8.70 -6.61 -10.55
N ALA A 22 7.93 -7.20 -9.64
CA ALA A 22 7.51 -6.52 -8.41
C ALA A 22 8.72 -6.15 -7.54
N TYR A 23 9.69 -7.03 -7.37
CA TYR A 23 10.91 -6.72 -6.61
C TYR A 23 11.84 -5.72 -7.32
N GLN A 24 11.93 -5.83 -8.65
CA GLN A 24 12.66 -4.87 -9.47
C GLN A 24 12.08 -3.47 -9.31
N LEU A 25 10.76 -3.33 -9.47
CA LEU A 25 10.08 -2.04 -9.31
C LEU A 25 10.19 -1.53 -7.87
N PHE A 26 10.03 -2.39 -6.86
CA PHE A 26 10.20 -2.00 -5.46
C PHE A 26 11.57 -1.36 -5.20
N SER A 27 12.63 -1.90 -5.81
CA SER A 27 13.98 -1.33 -5.71
C SER A 27 14.10 0.00 -6.46
N GLN A 28 13.53 0.11 -7.66
CA GLN A 28 13.50 1.35 -8.44
C GLN A 28 12.73 2.45 -7.72
N LEU A 29 11.57 2.16 -7.14
CA LEU A 29 10.76 3.13 -6.39
C LEU A 29 11.52 3.73 -5.20
N LYS A 30 12.29 2.91 -4.47
CA LYS A 30 13.17 3.41 -3.40
C LYS A 30 14.22 4.39 -3.95
N GLN A 31 14.83 4.06 -5.08
CA GLN A 31 15.83 4.93 -5.72
C GLN A 31 15.20 6.24 -6.22
N TYR A 32 14.09 6.17 -6.97
CA TYR A 32 13.36 7.33 -7.49
C TYR A 32 12.88 8.25 -6.36
N HIS A 33 12.50 7.68 -5.21
CA HIS A 33 12.15 8.47 -4.04
C HIS A 33 13.35 9.22 -3.45
N VAL A 34 14.51 8.55 -3.34
CA VAL A 34 15.75 9.18 -2.87
C VAL A 34 16.17 10.31 -3.81
N GLU A 35 16.03 10.11 -5.11
CA GLU A 35 16.31 11.09 -6.17
C GLU A 35 15.26 12.22 -6.25
N GLY A 36 14.16 12.13 -5.48
CA GLY A 36 13.09 13.13 -5.45
C GLY A 36 12.18 13.13 -6.68
N GLN A 37 12.22 12.06 -7.48
CA GLN A 37 11.41 11.90 -8.68
C GLN A 37 9.98 11.41 -8.37
N ILE A 38 9.79 10.75 -7.22
CA ILE A 38 8.47 10.31 -6.74
C ILE A 38 8.34 10.50 -5.22
N GLU A 39 7.14 10.90 -4.76
CA GLU A 39 6.85 11.07 -3.33
C GLU A 39 5.86 10.01 -2.82
N LEU A 40 6.40 8.82 -2.58
CA LEU A 40 5.69 7.76 -1.87
C LEU A 40 5.96 7.86 -0.37
N GLN A 41 4.98 7.50 0.44
CA GLN A 41 5.11 7.43 1.90
C GLN A 41 5.46 6.02 2.36
N GLN A 42 4.77 5.00 1.85
CA GLN A 42 4.96 3.61 2.23
C GLN A 42 4.79 2.74 1.00
N ILE A 43 5.65 1.73 0.86
CA ILE A 43 5.53 0.70 -0.18
C ILE A 43 5.71 -0.68 0.44
N VAL A 44 4.93 -1.64 -0.04
CA VAL A 44 4.91 -3.00 0.50
C VAL A 44 4.79 -4.00 -0.65
N VAL A 45 5.65 -5.02 -0.65
CA VAL A 45 5.58 -6.16 -1.57
C VAL A 45 4.68 -7.24 -0.98
N ILE A 46 3.69 -7.67 -1.75
CA ILE A 46 2.71 -8.67 -1.34
C ILE A 46 2.66 -9.77 -2.39
N GLU A 47 2.77 -11.01 -1.95
CA GLU A 47 2.46 -12.20 -2.75
C GLU A 47 1.03 -12.64 -2.45
N ARG A 48 0.26 -12.92 -3.49
CA ARG A 48 -1.04 -13.57 -3.40
C ARG A 48 -0.86 -15.04 -3.73
N GLU A 49 -1.02 -15.89 -2.74
CA GLU A 49 -0.87 -17.33 -2.86
C GLU A 49 -2.06 -17.95 -3.64
N GLU A 50 -1.86 -19.13 -4.22
CA GLU A 50 -2.87 -19.87 -5.00
C GLU A 50 -4.15 -20.19 -4.22
N ASN A 51 -4.02 -20.36 -2.90
CA ASN A 51 -5.17 -20.59 -2.00
C ASN A 51 -5.94 -19.30 -1.65
N GLY A 52 -5.56 -18.16 -2.24
CA GLY A 52 -6.15 -16.85 -2.01
C GLY A 52 -5.66 -16.13 -0.74
N SER A 53 -4.72 -16.71 0.01
CA SER A 53 -4.06 -16.02 1.12
C SER A 53 -3.01 -15.04 0.62
N PHE A 54 -2.57 -14.15 1.50
CA PHE A 54 -1.59 -13.11 1.18
C PHE A 54 -0.39 -13.23 2.10
N ALA A 55 0.80 -13.05 1.54
CA ALA A 55 2.05 -13.03 2.27
C ALA A 55 2.80 -11.73 1.99
N PHE A 56 3.12 -10.99 3.04
CA PHE A 56 3.96 -9.79 2.95
C PHE A 56 5.41 -10.20 2.84
N LYS A 57 6.10 -9.68 1.84
CA LYS A 57 7.48 -10.10 1.52
C LYS A 57 8.51 -9.05 1.84
N ASP A 58 8.18 -7.78 1.63
CA ASP A 58 9.08 -6.66 1.92
C ASP A 58 8.27 -5.38 2.15
N ALA A 59 8.83 -4.40 2.84
CA ALA A 59 8.21 -3.13 3.12
C ALA A 59 9.26 -2.03 3.30
N ALA A 60 8.96 -0.82 2.85
CA ALA A 60 9.78 0.36 3.09
C ALA A 60 8.92 1.55 3.52
N ASP A 61 9.35 2.22 4.59
CA ASP A 61 8.86 3.54 4.98
C ASP A 61 9.72 4.59 4.28
N LEU A 62 9.07 5.37 3.43
CA LEU A 62 9.66 6.43 2.60
C LEU A 62 9.24 7.82 3.11
N SER A 63 8.54 7.91 4.25
CA SER A 63 8.08 9.19 4.77
C SER A 63 9.25 10.04 5.31
N ARG A 64 9.37 11.28 4.83
CA ARG A 64 10.30 12.29 5.39
C ARG A 64 9.71 12.87 6.69
N SER A 65 9.98 12.21 7.81
CA SER A 65 9.77 12.66 9.21
C SER A 65 8.40 13.24 9.61
N ASN A 66 7.77 12.65 10.63
CA ASN A 66 6.72 13.26 11.48
C ASN A 66 5.36 13.62 10.87
N THR A 67 4.99 13.07 9.71
CA THR A 67 3.59 13.06 9.26
C THR A 67 2.82 11.90 9.90
N ALA A 68 1.59 12.18 10.33
CA ALA A 68 0.76 11.29 11.16
C ALA A 68 0.25 10.01 10.47
N THR A 69 0.64 9.76 9.21
CA THR A 69 0.27 8.54 8.45
C THR A 69 1.13 7.32 8.80
N LYS A 70 1.90 7.39 9.91
CA LYS A 70 2.81 6.34 10.38
C LYS A 70 2.23 4.94 10.24
N GLY A 71 2.82 4.17 9.33
CA GLY A 71 2.85 2.72 9.38
C GLY A 71 1.51 2.00 9.26
N ALA A 72 0.48 2.56 8.60
CA ALA A 72 -0.74 1.80 8.37
C ALA A 72 -0.47 0.57 7.47
N LEU A 73 0.17 0.75 6.30
CA LEU A 73 0.50 -0.38 5.43
C LEU A 73 1.55 -1.28 6.06
N ILE A 74 2.63 -0.71 6.60
CA ILE A 74 3.71 -1.50 7.20
C ILE A 74 3.23 -2.20 8.47
N GLY A 75 2.45 -1.54 9.30
CA GLY A 75 1.83 -2.10 10.50
C GLY A 75 0.81 -3.18 10.18
N MET A 76 0.05 -3.04 9.08
CA MET A 76 -0.81 -4.11 8.57
C MET A 76 0.02 -5.29 8.05
N ALA A 77 1.11 -5.03 7.31
CA ALA A 77 2.02 -6.06 6.81
C ALA A 77 2.62 -6.89 7.94
N VAL A 78 3.20 -6.21 8.94
CA VAL A 78 3.72 -6.84 10.16
C VAL A 78 2.62 -7.54 10.95
N GLY A 79 1.44 -6.93 11.03
CA GLY A 79 0.28 -7.47 11.75
C GLY A 79 -0.24 -8.78 11.17
N ILE A 80 -0.25 -8.94 9.84
CA ILE A 80 -0.73 -10.16 9.16
C ILE A 80 0.29 -11.30 9.24
N LEU A 81 1.60 -11.00 9.20
CA LEU A 81 2.65 -12.00 9.41
C LEU A 81 2.60 -12.62 10.83
N GLY A 82 1.93 -11.97 11.80
CA GLY A 82 1.70 -12.45 13.16
C GLY A 82 0.36 -13.14 13.43
N GLY A 83 -0.51 -13.32 12.44
CA GLY A 83 -1.86 -13.85 12.61
C GLY A 83 -2.97 -12.79 12.48
N PRO A 84 -4.25 -13.13 12.72
CA PRO A 84 -5.41 -12.64 11.95
C PRO A 84 -5.81 -11.18 12.19
N PHE A 85 -4.95 -10.18 11.97
CA PHE A 85 -4.71 -9.02 12.87
C PHE A 85 -3.85 -9.52 14.03
N GLY A 86 -2.58 -9.17 14.14
CA GLY A 86 -1.65 -9.66 15.18
C GLY A 86 -1.96 -9.18 16.61
N VAL A 87 -3.24 -9.16 17.01
CA VAL A 87 -3.92 -8.40 18.08
C VAL A 87 -4.19 -6.95 17.66
N LEU A 88 -5.39 -6.65 17.12
CA LEU A 88 -5.99 -5.35 16.66
C LEU A 88 -5.30 -4.01 17.02
N PHE A 89 -4.73 -3.93 18.20
CA PHE A 89 -4.15 -2.78 18.88
C PHE A 89 -3.10 -3.39 19.80
N GLY A 90 -1.82 -3.43 19.43
CA GLY A 90 -0.76 -3.66 20.40
C GLY A 90 -0.63 -2.45 21.32
N THR A 91 -1.65 -2.09 22.12
CA THR A 91 -1.60 -1.19 23.29
C THR A 91 -0.90 0.18 23.16
N LEU A 92 -0.65 0.72 21.96
CA LEU A 92 0.18 1.92 21.75
C LEU A 92 -0.58 2.93 20.89
N THR A 93 -1.60 3.58 21.42
CA THR A 93 -1.38 4.80 22.22
C THR A 93 -2.17 4.85 23.55
N GLY A 94 -2.63 3.70 24.06
CA GLY A 94 -3.17 3.62 25.44
C GLY A 94 -4.63 4.11 25.64
N GLY A 95 -5.54 3.81 24.71
CA GLY A 95 -6.96 4.13 24.83
C GLY A 95 -7.83 2.88 24.95
N MET A 96 -8.83 2.92 25.82
CA MET A 96 -9.75 1.83 26.18
C MET A 96 -10.48 1.21 24.97
N ILE A 97 -10.80 -0.08 25.08
CA ILE A 97 -11.59 -0.83 24.10
C ILE A 97 -13.05 -0.30 24.04
N GLY A 98 -13.52 0.03 22.84
CA GLY A 98 -14.84 -0.39 22.39
C GLY A 98 -15.93 0.68 22.33
N THR A 99 -15.90 1.53 21.30
CA THR A 99 -17.13 2.13 20.75
C THR A 99 -17.52 1.45 19.43
N SER A 100 -18.82 1.31 19.17
CA SER A 100 -19.34 0.69 17.93
C SER A 100 -18.90 1.41 16.65
N LYS A 101 -18.47 2.67 16.75
CA LYS A 101 -17.95 3.48 15.64
C LYS A 101 -16.55 3.05 15.21
N GLU A 102 -15.69 2.65 16.14
CA GLU A 102 -14.33 2.18 15.84
C GLU A 102 -14.35 0.81 15.16
N LEU A 103 -15.23 -0.10 15.59
CA LEU A 103 -15.43 -1.41 14.96
C LEU A 103 -15.89 -1.29 13.50
N LYS A 104 -16.77 -0.32 13.19
CA LYS A 104 -17.21 -0.08 11.81
C LYS A 104 -16.08 0.42 10.93
N ARG A 105 -15.27 1.36 11.44
CA ARG A 105 -14.10 1.89 10.72
C ARG A 105 -13.07 0.80 10.42
N LEU A 106 -12.84 -0.11 11.36
CA LEU A 106 -11.92 -1.24 11.15
C LEU A 106 -12.40 -2.18 10.04
N LYS A 107 -13.69 -2.54 10.04
CA LYS A 107 -14.27 -3.37 8.97
C LYS A 107 -14.18 -2.71 7.60
N SER A 108 -14.46 -1.41 7.51
CA SER A 108 -14.33 -0.69 6.23
C SER A 108 -12.88 -0.69 5.74
N THR A 109 -11.90 -0.48 6.63
CA THR A 109 -10.48 -0.53 6.24
C THR A 109 -10.06 -1.92 5.77
N GLU A 110 -10.55 -3.00 6.40
CA GLU A 110 -10.31 -4.37 5.97
C GLU A 110 -10.90 -4.66 4.58
N GLU A 111 -12.12 -4.21 4.31
CA GLU A 111 -12.78 -4.37 3.01
C GLU A 111 -12.05 -3.60 1.90
N LEU A 112 -11.66 -2.35 2.17
CA LEU A 112 -10.85 -1.56 1.24
C LEU A 112 -9.50 -2.24 0.97
N PHE A 113 -8.88 -2.78 2.01
CA PHE A 113 -7.63 -3.50 1.87
C PHE A 113 -7.80 -4.78 1.03
N LYS A 114 -8.78 -5.63 1.35
CA LYS A 114 -9.08 -6.84 0.55
C LYS A 114 -9.40 -6.50 -0.90
N LYS A 115 -10.14 -5.42 -1.15
CA LYS A 115 -10.42 -4.92 -2.50
C LYS A 115 -9.13 -4.48 -3.21
N THR A 116 -8.24 -3.80 -2.51
CA THR A 116 -6.95 -3.31 -3.02
C THR A 116 -6.04 -4.47 -3.41
N ILE A 117 -5.79 -5.42 -2.50
CA ILE A 117 -4.96 -6.59 -2.81
C ILE A 117 -5.65 -7.55 -3.79
N GLY A 118 -6.98 -7.52 -3.85
CA GLY A 118 -7.76 -8.30 -4.83
C GLY A 118 -7.40 -8.01 -6.28
N ASN A 119 -6.74 -6.87 -6.56
CA ASN A 119 -6.22 -6.49 -7.87
C ASN A 119 -4.89 -7.20 -8.25
N ILE A 120 -4.28 -7.95 -7.32
CA ILE A 120 -3.13 -8.82 -7.56
C ILE A 120 -3.67 -10.22 -7.93
N GLU A 121 -3.18 -10.81 -9.02
CA GLU A 121 -3.66 -12.12 -9.48
C GLU A 121 -3.18 -13.25 -8.56
N LEU A 122 -3.90 -14.38 -8.51
CA LEU A 122 -3.48 -15.55 -7.73
C LEU A 122 -2.13 -16.08 -8.24
N GLY A 123 -1.25 -16.49 -7.34
CA GLY A 123 0.10 -16.95 -7.66
C GLY A 123 1.10 -15.84 -7.99
N THR A 124 0.68 -14.57 -7.94
CA THR A 124 1.51 -13.43 -8.35
C THR A 124 1.91 -12.51 -7.20
N THR A 125 2.97 -11.76 -7.44
CA THR A 125 3.48 -10.72 -6.53
C THR A 125 3.18 -9.33 -7.08
N GLY A 126 2.72 -8.44 -6.21
CA GLY A 126 2.52 -7.03 -6.52
C GLY A 126 3.04 -6.11 -5.43
N ILE A 127 2.87 -4.81 -5.64
CA ILE A 127 3.21 -3.76 -4.69
C ILE A 127 1.95 -2.99 -4.32
N ILE A 128 1.77 -2.70 -3.03
CA ILE A 128 0.85 -1.67 -2.57
C ILE A 128 1.67 -0.47 -2.11
N ALA A 129 1.32 0.72 -2.61
CA ALA A 129 1.93 1.98 -2.25
C ALA A 129 0.89 2.96 -1.69
N ILE A 130 1.28 3.75 -0.70
CA ILE A 130 0.59 4.99 -0.31
C ILE A 130 1.50 6.15 -0.66
N GLY A 131 0.98 7.15 -1.35
CA GLY A 131 1.76 8.33 -1.70
C GLY A 131 0.92 9.46 -2.27
N LYS A 132 1.61 10.58 -2.50
CA LYS A 132 1.10 11.65 -3.35
C LYS A 132 1.78 11.53 -4.71
N GLU A 133 0.99 11.41 -5.75
CA GLU A 133 1.51 11.45 -7.11
C GLU A 133 1.40 12.89 -7.63
N TYR A 134 2.54 13.56 -7.79
CA TYR A 134 2.55 14.89 -8.42
C TYR A 134 2.20 14.79 -9.91
N GLU A 135 2.72 13.76 -10.58
CA GLU A 135 2.48 13.41 -11.97
C GLU A 135 2.35 11.89 -12.10
N GLU A 136 1.13 11.39 -12.36
CA GLU A 136 0.83 9.95 -12.46
C GLU A 136 1.66 9.25 -13.55
N SER A 137 1.98 9.98 -14.62
CA SER A 137 2.76 9.48 -15.76
C SER A 137 4.14 8.93 -15.41
N VAL A 138 4.76 9.41 -14.31
CA VAL A 138 6.06 8.90 -13.86
C VAL A 138 5.92 7.47 -13.36
N LEU A 139 4.94 7.20 -12.51
CA LEU A 139 4.70 5.87 -11.97
C LEU A 139 4.14 4.93 -13.06
N ASP A 140 3.21 5.44 -13.87
CA ASP A 140 2.64 4.66 -14.98
C ASP A 140 3.72 4.22 -15.97
N GLY A 141 4.64 5.11 -16.33
CA GLY A 141 5.75 4.79 -17.25
C GLY A 141 6.69 3.72 -16.70
N LEU A 142 7.05 3.79 -15.41
CA LEU A 142 7.89 2.77 -14.76
C LEU A 142 7.22 1.39 -14.73
N VAL A 143 5.91 1.37 -14.50
CA VAL A 143 5.14 0.14 -14.42
C VAL A 143 4.94 -0.46 -15.81
N ASP A 144 4.65 0.38 -16.82
CA ASP A 144 4.48 -0.02 -18.21
C ASP A 144 5.79 -0.57 -18.81
N GLU A 145 6.94 0.03 -18.50
CA GLU A 145 8.27 -0.47 -18.91
C GLU A 145 8.53 -1.90 -18.41
N LEU A 146 7.92 -2.27 -17.28
CA LEU A 146 8.02 -3.60 -16.68
C LEU A 146 6.84 -4.52 -17.04
N GLY A 147 5.93 -4.07 -17.91
CA GLY A 147 4.75 -4.82 -18.34
C GLY A 147 3.69 -5.01 -17.25
N GLY A 148 3.65 -4.11 -16.26
CA GLY A 148 2.71 -4.18 -15.14
C GLY A 148 1.42 -3.40 -15.36
N LYS A 149 0.56 -3.40 -14.35
CA LYS A 149 -0.70 -2.66 -14.30
C LYS A 149 -0.74 -1.77 -13.06
N VAL A 150 -1.28 -0.56 -13.22
CA VAL A 150 -1.51 0.38 -12.12
C VAL A 150 -3.00 0.48 -11.82
N THR A 151 -3.38 0.27 -10.56
CA THR A 151 -4.74 0.52 -10.06
C THR A 151 -4.68 1.53 -8.92
N ARG A 152 -5.46 2.60 -9.02
CA ARG A 152 -5.57 3.64 -7.98
C ARG A 152 -6.94 3.55 -7.31
N THR A 153 -6.99 3.78 -6.00
CA THR A 153 -8.25 3.96 -5.28
C THR A 153 -8.54 5.45 -5.08
N ASP A 154 -9.82 5.82 -5.14
CA ASP A 154 -10.31 7.17 -4.81
C ASP A 154 -10.53 7.39 -3.30
N GLU A 155 -10.10 6.46 -2.45
CA GLU A 155 -10.39 6.44 -1.02
C GLU A 155 -9.58 7.49 -0.25
N GLU A 156 -10.22 8.19 0.69
CA GLU A 156 -9.55 9.08 1.63
C GLU A 156 -9.05 8.27 2.85
N LEU A 157 -7.74 8.30 3.09
CA LEU A 157 -7.10 7.74 4.30
C LEU A 157 -7.12 8.71 5.48
#